data_AF-A0A7X7I7V9-F1
#
_entry.id   AF-A0A7X7I7V9-F1
#
_cell.length_a   1.000
_cell.length_b   1.000
_cell.length_c   1.000
_cell.angle_alpha   90.00
_cell.angle_beta   90.00
_cell.angle_gamma   90.00
#
_symmetry.space_group_name_H-M   'P 1'
#
loop_
_entity.id
_entity.type
_entity.pdbx_description
1 polymer ?
#
loop_
_entity_poly.entity_id
_entity_poly.type
_entity_poly.pdbx_seq_one_letter_code
_entity_poly.pdbx_strand_id
1 'polypeptide(L)'
;MKLGFQVLFLTIAFAFGVTKAEMANEAGADLASASSENAQNDSKAVSEVTEKNSGESSTSDAGQDSQDEADAQDEAKGKVLDSLIIEGLVIRPVEEVRRSLEIREGKVVTSADVQESIRRLYSTGLYKVVDFYTVSESDQTVILKIVLEEYPIFENIEYSGNKKFKVKDFEEKIKLRRGQVLTDDAIFDVQKKIRDMYGEKGYNLVEIQTDLRKSNIPGNVLVKFNISEGPRVRVASITFHGNNEVKTSRLER
;
A
#
# COMPACT_ATOMS: atom_id res chain seq x y z
N MET A 1 36.91 -15.46 -32.18
CA MET A 1 37.19 -15.54 -30.73
C MET A 1 36.24 -14.56 -30.03
N LYS A 2 35.65 -14.94 -28.87
CA LYS A 2 34.49 -14.28 -28.20
C LYS A 2 33.19 -14.45 -29.02
N LEU A 3 32.28 -15.35 -28.64
CA LEU A 3 31.34 -15.31 -27.49
C LEU A 3 30.54 -13.99 -27.50
N GLY A 4 29.21 -13.95 -27.69
CA GLY A 4 28.22 -15.03 -27.62
C GLY A 4 27.46 -14.97 -26.31
N PHE A 5 26.59 -13.96 -26.17
CA PHE A 5 25.81 -13.70 -24.96
C PHE A 5 24.31 -13.70 -25.32
N GLN A 6 23.72 -14.89 -25.30
CA GLN A 6 22.31 -15.10 -25.62
C GLN A 6 21.53 -15.19 -24.30
N VAL A 7 20.84 -14.10 -23.92
CA VAL A 7 20.02 -14.06 -22.72
C VAL A 7 18.73 -14.82 -22.98
N LEU A 8 18.62 -16.02 -22.40
CA LEU A 8 17.44 -16.86 -22.49
C LEU A 8 16.37 -16.34 -21.50
N PHE A 9 15.44 -15.52 -21.99
CA PHE A 9 14.21 -15.24 -21.25
C PHE A 9 13.29 -16.48 -21.32
N LEU A 10 13.18 -17.19 -20.19
CA LEU A 10 12.24 -18.30 -20.05
C LEU A 10 10.86 -17.76 -19.69
N THR A 11 10.03 -17.49 -20.71
CA THR A 11 8.65 -17.06 -20.51
C THR A 11 7.79 -18.25 -20.06
N ILE A 12 7.42 -18.31 -18.78
CA ILE A 12 6.47 -19.32 -18.28
C ILE A 12 5.06 -18.93 -18.77
N ALA A 13 4.54 -19.68 -19.74
CA ALA A 13 3.20 -19.49 -20.27
C ALA A 13 2.16 -20.08 -19.31
N PHE A 14 1.31 -19.23 -18.73
CA PHE A 14 0.14 -19.68 -17.97
C PHE A 14 -0.96 -20.10 -18.96
N ALA A 15 -1.23 -21.39 -19.03
CA ALA A 15 -2.31 -21.94 -19.86
C ALA A 15 -3.60 -22.04 -19.04
N PHE A 16 -4.49 -21.06 -19.19
CA PHE A 16 -5.92 -21.24 -18.96
C PHE A 16 -6.68 -20.78 -20.20
N GLY A 17 -7.51 -21.67 -20.74
CA GLY A 17 -8.12 -21.47 -22.06
C GLY A 17 -9.29 -20.51 -22.03
N VAL A 18 -9.25 -19.49 -22.88
CA VAL A 18 -10.46 -18.87 -23.44
C VAL A 18 -10.36 -19.00 -24.96
N THR A 19 -11.35 -19.65 -25.55
CA THR A 19 -11.37 -19.97 -26.98
C THR A 19 -11.66 -18.75 -27.86
N LYS A 20 -10.95 -18.70 -28.98
CA LYS A 20 -11.01 -17.65 -30.01
C LYS A 20 -12.34 -17.66 -30.77
N ALA A 21 -13.33 -16.86 -30.33
CA ALA A 21 -14.59 -16.69 -31.07
C ALA A 21 -15.33 -15.34 -30.89
N GLU A 22 -14.74 -14.28 -30.31
CA GLU A 22 -15.44 -12.99 -30.16
C GLU A 22 -14.50 -11.77 -30.31
N MET A 23 -14.16 -11.45 -31.56
CA MET A 23 -13.59 -10.15 -31.95
C MET A 23 -14.02 -9.79 -33.38
N ALA A 24 -15.26 -9.27 -33.50
CA ALA A 24 -15.76 -8.48 -34.62
C ALA A 24 -17.04 -7.76 -34.19
N ASN A 25 -17.27 -6.54 -34.70
CA ASN A 25 -18.32 -5.60 -34.27
C ASN A 25 -18.11 -5.03 -32.84
N GLU A 26 -18.33 -3.75 -32.54
CA GLU A 26 -18.94 -2.65 -33.30
C GLU A 26 -18.08 -1.38 -33.31
N ALA A 27 -18.26 -0.54 -34.33
CA ALA A 27 -17.75 0.83 -34.35
C ALA A 27 -18.86 1.80 -34.76
N GLY A 28 -19.22 2.70 -33.84
CA GLY A 28 -19.91 3.97 -34.13
C GLY A 28 -21.43 3.99 -34.00
N ALA A 29 -21.93 4.64 -32.93
CA ALA A 29 -23.12 5.49 -32.96
C ALA A 29 -23.13 6.48 -31.78
N ASP A 30 -23.17 7.77 -32.15
CA ASP A 30 -23.48 9.04 -31.48
C ASP A 30 -23.77 9.22 -29.96
N LEU A 31 -23.47 10.46 -29.55
CA LEU A 31 -23.92 11.13 -28.32
C LEU A 31 -25.42 11.46 -28.38
N ALA A 32 -26.12 11.42 -27.24
CA ALA A 32 -26.78 12.61 -26.65
C ALA A 32 -27.63 12.31 -25.38
N SER A 33 -27.53 13.21 -24.40
CA SER A 33 -28.56 13.68 -23.45
C SER A 33 -29.67 12.75 -22.91
N ALA A 34 -29.66 12.51 -21.60
CA ALA A 34 -30.76 12.80 -20.63
C ALA A 34 -30.24 12.44 -19.22
N SER A 35 -30.05 13.37 -18.29
CA SER A 35 -31.06 14.14 -17.52
C SER A 35 -31.66 13.35 -16.35
N SER A 36 -31.61 14.00 -15.19
CA SER A 36 -32.05 13.52 -13.87
C SER A 36 -33.57 13.44 -13.72
N GLU A 37 -34.05 12.40 -13.04
CA GLU A 37 -35.17 12.32 -12.08
C GLU A 37 -35.33 10.80 -11.76
N ASN A 38 -35.74 10.34 -10.59
CA ASN A 38 -36.65 10.95 -9.63
C ASN A 38 -36.28 10.55 -8.18
N ALA A 39 -36.74 11.32 -7.20
CA ALA A 39 -36.58 11.04 -5.78
C ALA A 39 -37.95 10.89 -5.09
N GLN A 40 -37.94 10.37 -3.86
CA GLN A 40 -38.99 10.53 -2.83
C GLN A 40 -40.41 9.96 -3.11
N ASN A 41 -40.67 8.78 -2.53
CA ASN A 41 -41.78 8.52 -1.60
C ASN A 41 -41.46 7.21 -0.85
N ASP A 42 -41.89 6.93 0.39
CA ASP A 42 -42.92 7.55 1.24
C ASP A 42 -42.46 7.62 2.72
N SER A 43 -43.22 8.30 3.59
CA SER A 43 -42.94 8.38 5.04
C SER A 43 -44.18 8.22 5.92
N LYS A 44 -43.97 7.77 7.16
CA LYS A 44 -44.90 7.73 8.32
C LYS A 44 -45.97 6.61 8.27
N ALA A 45 -45.92 5.64 9.19
CA ALA A 45 -46.46 5.63 10.57
C ALA A 45 -47.96 5.22 10.60
N VAL A 46 -48.52 4.52 11.60
CA VAL A 46 -48.41 4.64 13.08
C VAL A 46 -48.62 3.27 13.78
N SER A 47 -48.34 3.22 15.09
CA SER A 47 -48.36 2.11 16.07
C SER A 47 -49.71 1.49 16.49
N GLU A 48 -49.67 0.26 17.00
CA GLU A 48 -50.19 -0.26 18.32
C GLU A 48 -49.80 -1.76 18.41
N VAL A 49 -49.27 -2.39 19.48
CA VAL A 49 -49.41 -2.39 20.97
C VAL A 49 -50.54 -3.31 21.50
N THR A 50 -50.15 -4.17 22.48
CA THR A 50 -50.92 -5.12 23.32
C THR A 50 -51.55 -6.36 22.63
N GLU A 51 -51.63 -7.56 23.24
CA GLU A 51 -51.00 -8.10 24.47
C GLU A 51 -50.67 -9.63 24.32
N LYS A 52 -50.05 -10.19 25.36
CA LYS A 52 -49.70 -11.59 25.66
C LYS A 52 -50.76 -12.64 25.29
N ASN A 53 -50.30 -13.87 25.05
CA ASN A 53 -50.82 -14.98 25.85
C ASN A 53 -49.74 -16.03 26.17
N SER A 54 -49.82 -16.58 27.38
CA SER A 54 -48.98 -17.64 27.92
C SER A 54 -49.72 -18.97 27.87
N GLY A 55 -49.02 -20.08 27.65
CA GLY A 55 -49.60 -21.42 27.74
C GLY A 55 -48.55 -22.53 27.72
N GLU A 56 -48.41 -23.22 28.85
CA GLU A 56 -47.76 -24.53 28.98
C GLU A 56 -48.58 -25.60 28.18
N SER A 57 -48.14 -26.85 27.95
CA SER A 57 -47.10 -27.61 28.63
C SER A 57 -46.54 -28.76 27.75
N SER A 58 -45.47 -29.35 28.24
CA SER A 58 -44.81 -30.59 27.82
C SER A 58 -45.69 -31.75 27.35
N THR A 59 -45.23 -32.46 26.31
CA THR A 59 -45.13 -33.93 26.32
C THR A 59 -43.86 -34.40 25.60
N SER A 60 -43.20 -35.39 26.19
CA SER A 60 -42.04 -36.10 25.66
C SER A 60 -42.38 -37.03 24.49
N ASP A 61 -41.47 -37.16 23.52
CA ASP A 61 -41.08 -38.49 23.06
C ASP A 61 -39.59 -38.50 22.62
N ALA A 62 -38.97 -39.67 22.63
CA ALA A 62 -37.56 -39.88 22.32
C ALA A 62 -37.39 -40.64 21.01
N GLY A 63 -36.48 -40.19 20.14
CA GLY A 63 -36.23 -40.87 18.87
C GLY A 63 -35.07 -40.25 18.12
N GLN A 64 -33.99 -41.02 17.99
CA GLN A 64 -32.75 -40.68 17.30
C GLN A 64 -32.95 -40.11 15.89
N ASP A 65 -32.18 -39.07 15.55
CA ASP A 65 -31.36 -39.08 14.34
C ASP A 65 -30.09 -38.26 14.57
N SER A 66 -29.05 -38.95 15.00
CA SER A 66 -27.71 -38.41 15.23
C SER A 66 -26.83 -38.70 14.02
N GLN A 67 -26.96 -37.91 12.95
CA GLN A 67 -26.14 -38.07 11.74
C GLN A 67 -26.13 -36.83 10.81
N ASP A 68 -25.74 -35.65 11.33
CA ASP A 68 -25.47 -34.46 10.49
C ASP A 68 -24.34 -33.53 11.03
N GLU A 69 -23.59 -33.94 12.07
CA GLU A 69 -22.45 -33.17 12.62
C GLU A 69 -21.07 -33.76 12.22
N ALA A 70 -20.91 -34.17 10.95
CA ALA A 70 -19.70 -34.85 10.47
C ALA A 70 -18.84 -34.06 9.45
N ASP A 71 -19.41 -33.10 8.71
CA ASP A 71 -18.75 -32.43 7.56
C ASP A 71 -18.44 -30.94 7.80
N ALA A 72 -17.91 -30.61 8.98
CA ALA A 72 -17.44 -29.25 9.32
C ALA A 72 -16.11 -29.22 10.09
N GLN A 73 -15.27 -30.26 9.95
CA GLN A 73 -13.92 -30.32 10.53
C GLN A 73 -12.87 -30.83 9.52
N ASP A 74 -12.77 -30.19 8.35
CA ASP A 74 -11.53 -30.23 7.54
C ASP A 74 -10.67 -28.97 7.82
N GLU A 75 -10.60 -28.58 9.10
CA GLU A 75 -9.70 -27.52 9.55
C GLU A 75 -8.25 -28.00 9.54
N ALA A 76 -7.54 -27.63 8.46
CA ALA A 76 -6.10 -27.50 8.41
C ALA A 76 -5.27 -28.73 8.83
N LYS A 77 -5.37 -29.81 8.06
CA LYS A 77 -4.17 -30.65 7.83
C LYS A 77 -3.11 -29.80 7.14
N GLY A 78 -2.23 -29.19 7.93
CA GLY A 78 -1.15 -28.35 7.44
C GLY A 78 -0.28 -29.13 6.45
N LYS A 79 -0.05 -28.54 5.28
CA LYS A 79 0.66 -29.19 4.17
C LYS A 79 2.16 -29.06 4.35
N VAL A 80 2.93 -30.04 3.90
CA VAL A 80 4.39 -29.97 3.94
C VAL A 80 4.88 -29.02 2.85
N LEU A 81 5.70 -28.04 3.22
CA LEU A 81 6.35 -27.15 2.27
C LEU A 81 7.41 -27.93 1.48
N ASP A 82 7.14 -28.21 0.21
CA ASP A 82 8.05 -28.92 -0.68
C ASP A 82 9.22 -28.01 -1.11
N SER A 83 8.89 -26.80 -1.57
CA SER A 83 9.87 -25.81 -2.01
C SER A 83 9.41 -24.38 -1.74
N LEU A 84 10.35 -23.50 -1.41
CA LEU A 84 10.14 -22.07 -1.29
C LEU A 84 10.98 -21.31 -2.34
N ILE A 85 10.29 -20.66 -3.27
CA ILE A 85 10.88 -19.76 -4.26
C ILE A 85 10.90 -18.34 -3.67
N ILE A 86 12.03 -17.62 -3.81
CA ILE A 86 12.18 -16.23 -3.33
C ILE A 86 12.65 -15.37 -4.50
N GLU A 87 11.86 -14.36 -4.86
CA GLU A 87 12.11 -13.43 -5.98
C GLU A 87 12.15 -11.97 -5.51
N GLY A 88 12.72 -11.09 -6.34
CA GLY A 88 12.68 -9.63 -6.15
C GLY A 88 13.85 -9.01 -5.36
N LEU A 89 14.73 -9.84 -4.78
CA LEU A 89 15.95 -9.37 -4.11
C LEU A 89 16.97 -8.76 -5.08
N VAL A 90 17.57 -7.65 -4.67
CA VAL A 90 18.63 -6.90 -5.37
C VAL A 90 19.84 -6.64 -4.45
N ILE A 91 19.59 -6.41 -3.16
CA ILE A 91 20.58 -6.02 -2.15
C ILE A 91 20.89 -7.19 -1.22
N ARG A 92 19.87 -7.85 -0.66
CA ARG A 92 20.02 -8.88 0.37
C ARG A 92 20.22 -10.28 -0.22
N PRO A 93 21.03 -11.13 0.43
CA PRO A 93 21.13 -12.54 0.05
C PRO A 93 19.87 -13.30 0.48
N VAL A 94 19.45 -14.28 -0.32
CA VAL A 94 18.29 -15.17 -0.07
C VAL A 94 18.34 -15.79 1.34
N GLU A 95 19.53 -16.12 1.83
CA GLU A 95 19.73 -16.71 3.17
C GLU A 95 19.35 -15.78 4.33
N GLU A 96 19.37 -14.47 4.14
CA GLU A 96 18.91 -13.51 5.15
C GLU A 96 17.39 -13.53 5.27
N VAL A 97 16.69 -13.56 4.12
CA VAL A 97 15.24 -13.79 4.07
C VAL A 97 14.90 -15.14 4.73
N ARG A 98 15.51 -16.25 4.28
CA ARG A 98 15.22 -17.59 4.83
C ARG A 98 15.34 -17.64 6.35
N ARG A 99 16.38 -17.04 6.94
CA ARG A 99 16.54 -16.97 8.40
C ARG A 99 15.44 -16.18 9.12
N SER A 100 14.83 -15.18 8.48
CA SER A 100 13.74 -14.37 9.05
C SER A 100 12.36 -15.03 9.00
N LEU A 101 12.17 -16.03 8.13
CA LEU A 101 10.92 -16.78 8.00
C LEU A 101 10.79 -17.85 9.11
N GLU A 102 9.56 -18.12 9.54
CA GLU A 102 9.22 -19.30 10.34
C GLU A 102 9.07 -20.55 9.47
N ILE A 103 8.62 -20.39 8.22
CA ILE A 103 8.43 -21.50 7.28
C ILE A 103 9.76 -22.17 6.87
N ARG A 104 9.74 -23.50 6.72
CA ARG A 104 10.90 -24.32 6.37
C ARG A 104 10.50 -25.44 5.41
N GLU A 105 11.29 -25.64 4.36
CA GLU A 105 11.14 -26.76 3.44
C GLU A 105 11.25 -28.09 4.21
N GLY A 106 10.45 -29.08 3.82
CA GLY A 106 10.31 -30.36 4.52
C GLY A 106 9.52 -30.31 5.84
N LYS A 107 8.98 -29.15 6.24
CA LYS A 107 8.08 -29.04 7.40
C LYS A 107 6.65 -28.70 6.98
N VAL A 108 5.70 -29.04 7.85
CA VAL A 108 4.34 -28.53 7.79
C VAL A 108 4.36 -26.99 7.84
N VAL A 109 3.60 -26.35 6.96
CA VAL A 109 3.35 -24.91 6.94
C VAL A 109 1.86 -24.64 7.14
N THR A 110 1.57 -23.65 7.98
CA THR A 110 0.23 -23.12 8.24
C THR A 110 0.11 -21.68 7.75
N SER A 111 -1.12 -21.18 7.64
CA SER A 111 -1.39 -19.76 7.37
C SER A 111 -0.81 -18.84 8.46
N ALA A 112 -0.76 -19.30 9.71
CA ALA A 112 -0.13 -18.57 10.82
C ALA A 112 1.38 -18.42 10.64
N ASP A 113 2.08 -19.46 10.19
CA ASP A 113 3.53 -19.41 9.92
C ASP A 113 3.85 -18.43 8.78
N VAL A 114 3.00 -18.38 7.75
CA VAL A 114 3.09 -17.41 6.65
C VAL A 114 2.85 -15.99 7.17
N GLN A 115 1.80 -15.77 7.96
CA GLN A 115 1.46 -14.44 8.49
C GLN A 115 2.54 -13.91 9.44
N GLU A 116 3.10 -14.75 10.32
CA GLU A 116 4.22 -14.38 11.18
C GLU A 116 5.50 -14.13 10.37
N SER A 117 5.75 -14.91 9.32
CA SER A 117 6.86 -14.67 8.39
C SER A 117 6.73 -13.31 7.68
N ILE A 118 5.54 -12.95 7.19
CA ILE A 118 5.25 -11.62 6.62
C ILE A 118 5.50 -10.52 7.66
N ARG A 119 4.96 -10.67 8.87
CA ARG A 119 5.15 -9.73 9.99
C ARG A 119 6.63 -9.51 10.30
N ARG A 120 7.42 -10.58 10.35
CA ARG A 120 8.85 -10.53 10.63
C ARG A 120 9.63 -9.83 9.55
N LEU A 121 9.38 -10.13 8.28
CA LEU A 121 10.02 -9.43 7.16
C LEU A 121 9.72 -7.93 7.22
N TYR A 122 8.46 -7.50 7.37
CA TYR A 122 8.15 -6.07 7.54
C TYR A 122 8.81 -5.46 8.79
N SER A 123 8.90 -6.18 9.91
CA SER A 123 9.53 -5.69 11.14
C SER A 123 11.04 -5.39 11.00
N THR A 124 11.71 -5.90 9.96
CA THR A 124 13.10 -5.54 9.65
C THR A 124 13.24 -4.11 9.15
N GLY A 125 12.17 -3.49 8.64
CA GLY A 125 12.19 -2.19 7.96
C GLY A 125 12.93 -2.19 6.61
N LEU A 126 13.25 -3.37 6.05
CA LEU A 126 14.01 -3.51 4.80
C LEU A 126 13.14 -3.71 3.55
N TYR A 127 11.91 -4.17 3.72
CA TYR A 127 11.01 -4.53 2.62
C TYR A 127 9.80 -3.61 2.60
N LYS A 128 9.49 -3.12 1.40
CA LYS A 128 8.31 -2.30 1.08
C LYS A 128 7.12 -3.17 0.69
N VAL A 129 7.37 -4.30 0.01
CA VAL A 129 6.36 -5.28 -0.38
C VAL A 129 6.85 -6.67 0.02
N VAL A 130 5.94 -7.48 0.56
CA VAL A 130 6.15 -8.88 0.96
C VAL A 130 4.90 -9.67 0.57
N ASP A 131 4.88 -10.17 -0.66
CA ASP A 131 3.76 -10.95 -1.20
C ASP A 131 4.06 -12.45 -1.21
N PHE A 132 3.08 -13.25 -0.82
CA PHE A 132 3.13 -14.72 -0.83
C PHE A 132 2.11 -15.27 -1.82
N TYR A 133 2.52 -16.28 -2.59
CA TYR A 133 1.70 -16.98 -3.56
C TYR A 133 1.87 -18.49 -3.42
N THR A 134 0.78 -19.23 -3.59
CA THR A 134 0.83 -20.67 -3.86
C THR A 134 1.14 -20.88 -5.33
N VAL A 135 2.21 -21.62 -5.65
CA VAL A 135 2.59 -21.96 -7.03
C VAL A 135 1.95 -23.29 -7.46
N SER A 136 1.92 -24.24 -6.54
CA SER A 136 1.32 -25.56 -6.72
C SER A 136 0.94 -26.13 -5.35
N GLU A 137 -0.11 -26.93 -5.31
CA GLU A 137 -0.66 -27.48 -4.08
C GLU A 137 -1.27 -28.85 -4.35
N SER A 138 -1.02 -29.80 -3.44
CA SER A 138 -1.62 -31.13 -3.41
C SER A 138 -2.27 -31.37 -2.04
N ASP A 139 -2.80 -32.56 -1.79
CA ASP A 139 -3.38 -32.91 -0.48
C ASP A 139 -2.33 -32.94 0.64
N GLN A 140 -1.05 -33.19 0.31
CA GLN A 140 0.04 -33.38 1.28
C GLN A 140 1.11 -32.29 1.23
N THR A 141 1.31 -31.66 0.07
CA THR A 141 2.43 -30.73 -0.16
C THR A 141 1.99 -29.41 -0.78
N VAL A 142 2.78 -28.37 -0.54
CA VAL A 142 2.61 -27.04 -1.13
C VAL A 142 3.96 -26.48 -1.59
N ILE A 143 3.97 -25.78 -2.74
CA ILE A 143 5.09 -24.98 -3.21
C ILE A 143 4.69 -23.50 -3.07
N LEU A 144 5.46 -22.76 -2.30
CA LEU A 144 5.23 -21.34 -2.06
C LEU A 144 6.24 -20.48 -2.82
N LYS A 145 5.78 -19.28 -3.22
CA LYS A 145 6.64 -18.23 -3.76
C LYS A 145 6.46 -16.95 -2.97
N ILE A 146 7.58 -16.38 -2.56
CA ILE A 146 7.70 -15.04 -2.00
C ILE A 146 8.18 -14.10 -3.11
N VAL A 147 7.51 -12.95 -3.25
CA VAL A 147 7.99 -11.82 -4.06
C VAL A 147 8.22 -10.64 -3.12
N LEU A 148 9.43 -10.06 -3.17
CA LEU A 148 9.86 -8.96 -2.31
C LEU A 148 10.14 -7.71 -3.14
N GLU A 149 9.75 -6.54 -2.60
CA GLU A 149 10.33 -5.26 -3.02
C GLU A 149 11.16 -4.71 -1.85
N GLU A 150 12.48 -4.64 -2.02
CA GLU A 150 13.37 -4.04 -1.02
C GLU A 150 13.27 -2.52 -1.07
N TYR A 151 13.30 -1.87 0.10
CA TYR A 151 13.55 -0.43 0.16
C TYR A 151 14.97 -0.14 -0.36
N PRO A 152 15.13 0.83 -1.28
CA PRO A 152 16.44 1.14 -1.83
C PRO A 152 17.33 1.82 -0.79
N ILE A 153 18.64 1.79 -1.02
CA ILE A 153 19.61 2.49 -0.18
C ILE A 153 19.78 3.93 -0.68
N PHE A 154 19.69 4.90 0.23
CA PHE A 154 19.93 6.30 -0.09
C PHE A 154 21.41 6.55 -0.41
N GLU A 155 21.71 6.99 -1.63
CA GLU A 155 23.06 7.37 -2.02
C GLU A 155 23.31 8.87 -1.93
N ASN A 156 22.49 9.68 -2.59
CA ASN A 156 22.64 11.14 -2.62
C ASN A 156 21.30 11.84 -2.91
N ILE A 157 21.26 13.14 -2.63
CA ILE A 157 20.12 14.02 -2.87
C ILE A 157 20.47 15.12 -3.87
N GLU A 158 19.57 15.38 -4.81
CA GLU A 158 19.65 16.48 -5.78
C GLU A 158 18.44 17.40 -5.62
N TYR A 159 18.65 18.71 -5.80
CA TYR A 159 17.59 19.71 -5.77
C TYR A 159 17.55 20.46 -7.10
N SER A 160 16.35 20.76 -7.58
CA SER A 160 16.11 21.56 -8.78
C SER A 160 14.97 22.54 -8.54
N GLY A 161 15.01 23.71 -9.17
CA GLY A 161 13.97 24.75 -9.04
C GLY A 161 14.09 25.62 -7.79
N ASN A 162 14.94 25.27 -6.82
CA ASN A 162 15.27 26.09 -5.65
C ASN A 162 16.07 27.36 -6.04
N LYS A 163 15.36 28.47 -6.19
CA LYS A 163 15.92 29.81 -6.43
C LYS A 163 16.07 30.59 -5.12
N LYS A 164 15.24 30.31 -4.13
CA LYS A 164 15.16 31.04 -2.85
C LYS A 164 16.12 30.50 -1.80
N PHE A 165 16.43 29.21 -1.85
CA PHE A 165 17.34 28.51 -0.93
C PHE A 165 18.52 27.90 -1.69
N LYS A 166 19.70 27.94 -1.09
CA LYS A 166 20.89 27.24 -1.55
C LYS A 166 20.84 25.78 -1.09
N VAL A 167 21.57 24.91 -1.79
CA VAL A 167 21.68 23.48 -1.44
C VAL A 167 22.13 23.29 0.02
N LYS A 168 23.08 24.11 0.50
CA LYS A 168 23.55 24.09 1.90
C LYS A 168 22.44 24.33 2.93
N ASP A 169 21.48 25.22 2.63
CA ASP A 169 20.37 25.53 3.53
C ASP A 169 19.48 24.29 3.75
N PHE A 170 19.39 23.41 2.74
CA PHE A 170 18.72 22.12 2.82
C PHE A 170 19.56 21.08 3.56
N GLU A 171 20.86 20.97 3.26
CA GLU A 171 21.81 20.07 3.93
C GLU A 171 21.88 20.29 5.45
N GLU A 172 21.73 21.54 5.92
CA GLU A 172 21.71 21.88 7.34
C GLU A 172 20.43 21.41 8.07
N LYS A 173 19.27 21.40 7.40
CA LYS A 173 17.98 20.98 8.01
C LYS A 173 17.61 19.51 7.75
N ILE A 174 18.09 18.89 6.68
CA ILE A 174 17.72 17.52 6.26
C ILE A 174 18.73 16.49 6.78
N LYS A 175 18.22 15.40 7.37
CA LYS A 175 19.01 14.39 8.08
C LYS A 175 19.04 13.01 7.38
N LEU A 176 19.09 12.97 6.05
CA LEU A 176 19.35 11.73 5.30
C LEU A 176 20.85 11.41 5.30
N ARG A 177 21.24 10.20 5.71
CA ARG A 177 22.63 9.71 5.70
C ARG A 177 22.85 8.74 4.55
N ARG A 178 23.89 8.97 3.75
CA ARG A 178 24.31 8.01 2.69
C ARG A 178 24.51 6.61 3.28
N GLY A 179 23.95 5.60 2.62
CA GLY A 179 23.98 4.20 3.05
C GLY A 179 22.82 3.77 3.95
N GLN A 180 21.93 4.68 4.37
CA GLN A 180 20.71 4.30 5.10
C GLN A 180 19.62 3.80 4.15
N VAL A 181 18.69 2.99 4.67
CA VAL A 181 17.48 2.57 3.96
C VAL A 181 16.58 3.79 3.69
N LEU A 182 16.10 3.93 2.46
CA LEU A 182 15.21 5.01 2.03
C LEU A 182 13.77 4.51 2.01
N THR A 183 13.05 4.73 3.12
CA THR A 183 11.61 4.47 3.20
C THR A 183 10.79 5.61 2.59
N ASP A 184 9.53 5.34 2.24
CA ASP A 184 8.60 6.36 1.75
C ASP A 184 8.36 7.45 2.81
N ASP A 185 8.29 7.06 4.10
CA ASP A 185 8.26 7.98 5.23
C ASP A 185 9.47 8.92 5.25
N ALA A 186 10.69 8.39 5.04
CA ALA A 186 11.90 9.21 5.02
C ALA A 186 11.89 10.24 3.87
N ILE A 187 11.30 9.91 2.72
CA ILE A 187 11.08 10.84 1.61
C ILE A 187 10.04 11.90 2.00
N PHE A 188 8.90 11.49 2.55
CA PHE A 188 7.82 12.37 2.98
C PHE A 188 8.30 13.39 4.04
N ASP A 189 9.09 12.92 5.02
CA ASP A 189 9.65 13.72 6.09
C ASP A 189 10.61 14.81 5.56
N VAL A 190 11.29 14.52 4.44
CA VAL A 190 12.16 15.47 3.73
C VAL A 190 11.34 16.46 2.92
N GLN A 191 10.35 16.01 2.16
CA GLN A 191 9.41 16.90 1.47
C GLN A 191 8.74 17.87 2.45
N LYS A 192 8.32 17.37 3.62
CA LYS A 192 7.72 18.19 4.69
C LYS A 192 8.69 19.26 5.18
N LYS A 193 9.95 18.90 5.51
CA LYS A 193 10.97 19.88 5.94
C LYS A 193 11.24 20.96 4.89
N ILE A 194 11.31 20.58 3.61
CA ILE A 194 11.44 21.54 2.50
C ILE A 194 10.21 22.47 2.46
N ARG A 195 8.99 21.92 2.51
CA ARG A 195 7.74 22.70 2.52
C ARG A 195 7.69 23.67 3.71
N ASP A 196 8.05 23.22 4.91
CA ASP A 196 8.10 24.04 6.11
C ASP A 196 9.10 25.20 5.96
N MET A 197 10.29 24.97 5.38
CA MET A 197 11.27 26.03 5.08
C MET A 197 10.72 27.09 4.12
N TYR A 198 10.02 26.70 3.07
CA TYR A 198 9.38 27.63 2.14
C TYR A 198 8.21 28.39 2.80
N GLY A 199 7.41 27.71 3.63
CA GLY A 199 6.36 28.31 4.45
C GLY A 199 6.88 29.39 5.40
N GLU A 200 8.01 29.15 6.09
CA GLU A 200 8.72 30.16 6.92
C GLU A 200 9.08 31.44 6.14
N LYS A 201 9.15 31.39 4.80
CA LYS A 201 9.41 32.55 3.93
C LYS A 201 8.16 33.10 3.23
N GLY A 202 6.99 32.48 3.44
CA GLY A 202 5.70 32.85 2.84
C GLY A 202 5.40 32.17 1.50
N TYR A 203 6.13 31.12 1.13
CA TYR A 203 5.91 30.34 -0.09
C TYR A 203 5.04 29.10 0.24
N ASN A 204 3.80 29.36 0.67
CA ASN A 204 2.88 28.32 1.15
C ASN A 204 2.33 27.43 0.01
N LEU A 205 2.45 27.89 -1.24
CA LEU A 205 2.01 27.18 -2.46
C LEU A 205 3.19 26.48 -3.15
N VAL A 206 4.18 26.02 -2.37
CA VAL A 206 5.31 25.25 -2.90
C VAL A 206 4.88 23.82 -3.22
N GLU A 207 5.14 23.39 -4.45
CA GLU A 207 4.97 22.01 -4.89
C GLU A 207 6.34 21.33 -4.97
N ILE A 208 6.39 20.05 -4.59
CA ILE A 208 7.61 19.25 -4.55
C ILE A 208 7.30 17.91 -5.21
N GLN A 209 7.99 17.61 -6.31
CA GLN A 209 7.96 16.30 -6.96
C GLN A 209 9.27 15.56 -6.66
N THR A 210 9.20 14.24 -6.54
CA THR A 210 10.37 13.40 -6.21
C THR A 210 10.60 12.36 -7.29
N ASP A 211 11.76 12.42 -7.93
CA ASP A 211 12.23 11.38 -8.85
C ASP A 211 13.24 10.49 -8.11
N LEU A 212 13.04 9.17 -8.12
CA LEU A 212 14.06 8.20 -7.71
C LEU A 212 14.83 7.72 -8.93
N ARG A 213 16.16 7.89 -8.92
CA ARG A 213 17.06 7.47 -10.00
C ARG A 213 17.96 6.34 -9.52
N LYS A 214 18.03 5.25 -10.29
CA LYS A 214 18.99 4.17 -10.02
C LYS A 214 20.42 4.71 -10.09
N SER A 215 21.25 4.33 -9.13
CA SER A 215 22.68 4.65 -9.16
C SER A 215 23.48 3.61 -9.96
N ASN A 216 24.81 3.74 -9.98
CA ASN A 216 25.72 2.72 -10.51
C ASN A 216 25.91 1.53 -9.55
N ILE A 217 25.49 1.64 -8.30
CA ILE A 217 25.52 0.59 -7.29
C ILE A 217 24.13 -0.09 -7.26
N PRO A 218 24.02 -1.42 -7.41
CA PRO A 218 22.74 -2.12 -7.33
C PRO A 218 21.98 -1.82 -6.04
N GLY A 219 20.67 -1.55 -6.15
CA GLY A 219 19.79 -1.22 -5.01
C GLY A 219 19.96 0.19 -4.42
N ASN A 220 21.04 0.90 -4.73
CA ASN A 220 21.20 2.31 -4.34
C ASN A 220 20.45 3.25 -5.29
N VAL A 221 19.88 4.33 -4.74
CA VAL A 221 19.19 5.39 -5.50
C VAL A 221 19.66 6.79 -5.14
N LEU A 222 19.62 7.68 -6.14
CA LEU A 222 19.69 9.13 -5.97
C LEU A 222 18.27 9.68 -5.92
N VAL A 223 18.01 10.59 -4.99
CA VAL A 223 16.70 11.22 -4.79
C VAL A 223 16.75 12.63 -5.34
N LYS A 224 15.95 12.94 -6.36
CA LYS A 224 15.87 14.28 -6.94
C LYS A 224 14.56 14.96 -6.55
N PHE A 225 14.65 16.09 -5.87
CA PHE A 225 13.51 16.94 -5.54
C PHE A 225 13.40 18.08 -6.57
N ASN A 226 12.33 18.05 -7.37
CA ASN A 226 11.95 19.15 -8.25
C ASN A 226 11.00 20.07 -7.48
N ILE A 227 11.42 21.31 -7.24
CA ILE A 227 10.71 22.27 -6.38
C ILE A 227 10.14 23.39 -7.23
N SER A 228 8.82 23.53 -7.22
CA SER A 228 8.10 24.67 -7.78
C SER A 228 7.71 25.60 -6.64
N GLU A 229 8.51 26.66 -6.42
CA GLU A 229 8.39 27.53 -5.23
C GLU A 229 7.03 28.24 -5.10
N GLY A 230 6.33 28.45 -6.21
CA GLY A 230 5.09 29.23 -6.25
C GLY A 230 5.30 30.74 -5.97
N PRO A 231 4.22 31.53 -5.94
CA PRO A 231 4.28 32.93 -5.54
C PRO A 231 4.42 33.08 -4.02
N ARG A 232 5.12 34.13 -3.58
CA ARG A 232 5.19 34.49 -2.15
C ARG A 232 3.86 35.10 -1.71
N VAL A 233 3.11 34.36 -0.90
CA VAL A 233 1.85 34.78 -0.27
C VAL A 233 2.11 35.90 0.74
N ARG A 234 1.18 36.84 0.86
CA ARG A 234 1.16 37.92 1.85
C ARG A 234 -0.27 38.09 2.37
N VAL A 235 -0.41 38.58 3.60
CA VAL A 235 -1.71 39.02 4.13
C VAL A 235 -2.17 40.22 3.30
N ALA A 236 -3.36 40.13 2.68
CA ALA A 236 -3.91 41.19 1.85
C ALA A 236 -4.62 42.28 2.68
N SER A 237 -5.37 41.86 3.69
CA SER A 237 -6.04 42.71 4.67
C SER A 237 -6.25 41.93 5.98
N ILE A 238 -6.47 42.66 7.07
CA ILE A 238 -6.90 42.09 8.36
C ILE A 238 -8.22 42.79 8.70
N THR A 239 -9.26 42.00 8.97
CA THR A 239 -10.58 42.53 9.36
C THR A 239 -10.87 42.12 10.79
N PHE A 240 -11.20 43.08 11.64
CA PHE A 240 -11.55 42.85 13.04
C PHE A 240 -13.07 42.95 13.21
N HIS A 241 -13.63 42.05 14.02
CA HIS A 241 -15.05 42.02 14.36
C HIS A 241 -15.21 42.05 15.89
N GLY A 242 -16.24 42.74 16.39
CA GLY A 242 -16.56 42.81 17.82
C GLY A 242 -15.69 43.75 18.67
N ASN A 243 -14.83 44.57 18.06
CA ASN A 243 -13.94 45.50 18.77
C ASN A 243 -14.66 46.80 19.20
N ASN A 244 -15.52 46.71 20.21
CA ASN A 244 -16.34 47.84 20.68
C ASN A 244 -15.52 48.87 21.51
N GLU A 245 -14.58 48.41 22.33
CA GLU A 245 -13.79 49.25 23.26
C GLU A 245 -12.48 49.79 22.64
N VAL A 246 -12.00 49.20 21.54
CA VAL A 246 -10.70 49.53 20.94
C VAL A 246 -10.83 49.69 19.42
N LYS A 247 -10.44 50.85 18.91
CA LYS A 247 -10.44 51.15 17.47
C LYS A 247 -9.52 50.20 16.69
N THR A 248 -9.99 49.76 15.53
CA THR A 248 -9.30 48.81 14.63
C THR A 248 -7.87 49.22 14.30
N SER A 249 -7.63 50.51 14.03
CA SER A 249 -6.29 51.06 13.74
C SER A 249 -5.29 51.00 14.91
N ARG A 250 -5.74 50.65 16.12
CA ARG A 250 -4.88 50.35 17.28
C ARG A 250 -4.57 48.86 17.42
N LEU A 251 -5.31 47.99 16.71
CA LEU A 251 -5.14 46.54 16.68
C LEU A 251 -4.35 46.07 15.43
N GLU A 252 -4.36 46.88 14.37
CA GLU A 252 -3.58 46.68 13.12
C GLU A 252 -2.08 47.01 13.25
N ARG A 253 -1.62 47.51 14.40
CA ARG A 253 -0.34 48.18 14.60
C ARG A 253 0.58 47.44 15.58
#